data_AF-H1S703-F1
#
_entry.id   AF-H1S703-F1
#
_cell.length_a   1.000
_cell.length_b   1.000
_cell.length_c   1.000
_cell.angle_alpha   90.00
_cell.angle_beta   90.00
_cell.angle_gamma   90.00
#
_symmetry.space_group_name_H-M   'P 1'
#
loop_
_entity.id
_entity.type
_entity.pdbx_description
1 polymer ?
#
loop_
_entity_poly.entity_id
_entity_poly.type
_entity_poly.pdbx_seq_one_letter_code
_entity_poly.pdbx_strand_id
1 'polypeptide(L)'
;MSERLIMLDVPGVLYSSRSEARLGGIPDTGTLRDVRFFDPVALGFVRRLFGLAGARVVVSEGWRRGVPAAILQQLDLQVEGMTPDVPGGHAARIAAYFAHRPAPQAFAILSCDSASMQDPQYAHLLPHLVSVNPAEGLTPANFKQALNMLGVACPSTLCLDTQPDAGLEARLQRLRRLAKERPRASRWHRCRAAVAIRAGARVAGAARGNRAGARLIRCAASRAGSGRVHAKTARTRPVLLPGYRAIARVLSG
;
A
#
# COMPACT_ATOMS: atom_id res chain seq x y z
N MET A 1 -21.91 8.62 16.58
CA MET A 1 -21.51 7.91 15.34
C MET A 1 -21.40 6.45 15.68
N SER A 2 -21.93 5.55 14.85
CA SER A 2 -21.81 4.11 15.06
C SER A 2 -20.34 3.71 14.97
N GLU A 3 -19.81 3.13 16.04
CA GLU A 3 -18.45 2.60 16.07
C GLU A 3 -18.30 1.51 15.02
N ARG A 4 -17.18 1.51 14.29
CA ARG A 4 -16.87 0.50 13.26
C ARG A 4 -15.48 -0.06 13.50
N LEU A 5 -15.36 -1.38 13.41
CA LEU A 5 -14.09 -2.07 13.71
C LEU A 5 -13.66 -2.99 12.57
N ILE A 6 -12.35 -3.11 12.44
CA ILE A 6 -11.70 -4.10 11.60
C ILE A 6 -10.86 -4.98 12.53
N MET A 7 -11.28 -6.24 12.70
CA MET A 7 -10.47 -7.26 13.34
C MET A 7 -9.46 -7.74 12.29
N LEU A 8 -8.18 -7.44 12.49
CA LEU A 8 -7.14 -7.62 11.50
C LEU A 8 -6.17 -8.72 11.93
N ASP A 9 -6.16 -9.80 11.16
CA ASP A 9 -5.03 -10.71 11.13
C ASP A 9 -3.88 -10.08 10.33
N VAL A 10 -2.63 -10.33 10.73
CA VAL A 10 -1.46 -9.69 10.07
C VAL A 10 -0.79 -10.62 9.08
N PRO A 11 -0.42 -11.86 9.45
CA PRO A 11 0.06 -12.86 8.50
C PRO A 11 -1.01 -13.17 7.45
N GLY A 12 -0.60 -13.36 6.20
CA GLY A 12 -1.49 -13.68 5.08
C GLY A 12 -2.38 -12.52 4.60
N VAL A 13 -2.59 -11.48 5.41
CA VAL A 13 -3.40 -10.30 5.06
C VAL A 13 -2.52 -9.11 4.68
N LEU A 14 -1.67 -8.64 5.60
CA LEU A 14 -0.78 -7.49 5.35
C LEU A 14 0.54 -7.88 4.67
N TYR A 15 0.88 -9.16 4.68
CA TYR A 15 1.92 -9.75 3.86
C TYR A 15 1.48 -11.17 3.46
N SER A 16 1.83 -11.59 2.26
CA SER A 16 1.43 -12.87 1.65
C SER A 16 2.63 -13.54 1.00
N SER A 17 2.50 -14.80 0.59
CA SER A 17 3.57 -15.48 -0.17
C SER A 17 3.93 -14.72 -1.46
N ARG A 18 2.94 -14.05 -2.08
CA ARG A 18 3.16 -13.17 -3.23
C ARG A 18 4.00 -11.95 -2.89
N SER A 19 3.72 -11.26 -1.78
CA SER A 19 4.51 -10.09 -1.38
C SER A 19 5.91 -10.50 -0.93
N GLU A 20 6.04 -11.64 -0.23
CA GLU A 20 7.32 -12.23 0.14
C GLU A 20 8.20 -12.47 -1.09
N ALA A 21 7.69 -13.16 -2.11
CA ALA A 21 8.44 -13.42 -3.35
C ALA A 21 8.86 -12.13 -4.09
N ARG A 22 8.10 -11.04 -3.93
CA ARG A 22 8.36 -9.75 -4.58
C ARG A 22 9.31 -8.85 -3.77
N LEU A 23 9.19 -8.87 -2.45
CA LEU A 23 9.90 -7.99 -1.51
C LEU A 23 11.15 -8.65 -0.93
N GLY A 24 11.30 -9.97 -1.10
CA GLY A 24 12.47 -10.74 -0.69
C GLY A 24 12.51 -11.06 0.81
N GLY A 25 11.35 -11.21 1.45
CA GLY A 25 11.25 -11.57 2.87
C GLY A 25 9.88 -11.30 3.50
N ILE A 26 9.78 -11.61 4.79
CA ILE A 26 8.59 -11.43 5.63
C ILE A 26 8.93 -10.58 6.87
N PRO A 27 7.93 -9.94 7.52
CA PRO A 27 8.16 -9.14 8.72
C PRO A 27 8.20 -10.01 9.98
N ASP A 28 9.29 -10.76 10.17
CA ASP A 28 9.48 -11.73 11.27
C ASP A 28 10.58 -11.37 12.28
N THR A 29 11.39 -10.33 12.01
CA THR A 29 12.53 -9.99 12.87
C THR A 29 12.18 -9.11 14.07
N GLY A 30 11.00 -8.49 14.06
CA GLY A 30 10.61 -7.56 15.10
C GLY A 30 11.36 -6.23 15.04
N THR A 31 11.90 -5.84 13.88
CA THR A 31 12.66 -4.59 13.77
C THR A 31 12.00 -3.63 12.80
N LEU A 32 12.30 -2.32 12.91
CA LEU A 32 11.78 -1.32 11.96
C LEU A 32 12.13 -1.62 10.50
N ARG A 33 13.12 -2.50 10.25
CA ARG A 33 13.45 -2.95 8.89
C ARG A 33 12.32 -3.78 8.27
N ASP A 34 11.50 -4.41 9.09
CA ASP A 34 10.38 -5.26 8.66
C ASP A 34 9.27 -4.48 7.97
N VAL A 35 9.19 -3.16 8.22
CA VAL A 35 8.20 -2.27 7.58
C VAL A 35 8.24 -2.39 6.04
N ARG A 36 9.41 -2.71 5.46
CA ARG A 36 9.56 -2.86 4.01
C ARG A 36 8.95 -4.15 3.43
N PHE A 37 8.65 -5.13 4.28
CA PHE A 37 8.16 -6.46 3.88
C PHE A 37 6.62 -6.56 3.89
N PHE A 38 5.93 -5.53 4.40
CA PHE A 38 4.48 -5.44 4.25
C PHE A 38 4.09 -5.11 2.83
N ASP A 39 2.98 -5.69 2.37
CA ASP A 39 2.42 -5.40 1.07
C ASP A 39 1.83 -3.96 1.06
N PRO A 40 2.40 -3.03 0.28
CA PRO A 40 1.88 -1.67 0.20
C PRO A 40 0.46 -1.62 -0.38
N VAL A 41 0.05 -2.61 -1.16
CA VAL A 41 -1.32 -2.71 -1.70
C VAL A 41 -2.29 -3.08 -0.58
N ALA A 42 -1.96 -4.08 0.24
CA ALA A 42 -2.79 -4.48 1.37
C ALA A 42 -2.92 -3.33 2.39
N LEU A 43 -1.81 -2.67 2.73
CA LEU A 43 -1.82 -1.48 3.58
C LEU A 43 -2.69 -0.36 2.97
N GLY A 44 -2.61 -0.13 1.66
CA GLY A 44 -3.45 0.83 0.96
C GLY A 44 -4.94 0.53 1.08
N PHE A 45 -5.35 -0.74 1.02
CA PHE A 45 -6.75 -1.14 1.22
C PHE A 45 -7.21 -0.91 2.66
N VAL A 46 -6.45 -1.38 3.66
CA VAL A 46 -6.81 -1.18 5.06
C VAL A 46 -6.87 0.32 5.39
N ARG A 47 -5.94 1.11 4.85
CA ARG A 47 -5.95 2.56 5.03
C ARG A 47 -7.20 3.24 4.44
N ARG A 48 -7.65 2.76 3.28
CA ARG A 48 -8.89 3.24 2.67
C ARG A 48 -10.13 2.80 3.43
N LEU A 49 -10.13 1.62 4.07
CA LEU A 49 -11.25 1.19 4.90
C LEU A 49 -11.50 2.18 6.04
N PHE A 50 -10.46 2.63 6.74
CA PHE A 50 -10.66 3.69 7.76
C PHE A 50 -11.04 5.02 7.11
N GLY A 51 -10.44 5.40 5.98
CA GLY A 51 -10.71 6.68 5.34
C GLY A 51 -12.16 6.82 4.84
N LEU A 52 -12.78 5.71 4.43
CA LEU A 52 -14.14 5.67 3.91
C LEU A 52 -15.17 5.32 4.99
N ALA A 53 -14.86 4.38 5.88
CA ALA A 53 -15.80 3.90 6.89
C ALA A 53 -15.61 4.52 8.28
N GLY A 54 -14.52 5.24 8.52
CA GLY A 54 -14.14 5.68 9.86
C GLY A 54 -13.82 4.51 10.80
N ALA A 55 -13.55 3.31 10.25
CA ALA A 55 -13.32 2.12 11.04
C ALA A 55 -11.95 2.13 11.72
N ARG A 56 -11.90 1.68 12.98
CA ARG A 56 -10.67 1.50 13.74
C ARG A 56 -10.18 0.06 13.62
N VAL A 57 -8.87 -0.14 13.78
CA VAL A 57 -8.25 -1.46 13.62
C VAL A 57 -7.96 -2.07 14.98
N VAL A 58 -8.34 -3.33 15.15
CA VAL A 58 -7.92 -4.17 16.27
C VAL A 58 -7.03 -5.26 15.71
N VAL A 59 -5.78 -5.30 16.13
CA VAL A 59 -4.78 -6.23 15.59
C VAL A 59 -4.71 -7.50 16.45
N SER A 60 -4.53 -8.65 15.79
CA SER A 60 -4.35 -9.95 16.46
C SER A 60 -3.09 -9.98 17.33
N GLU A 61 -3.22 -10.37 18.61
CA GLU A 61 -2.10 -10.46 19.56
C GLU A 61 -0.94 -11.32 19.05
N GLY A 62 -1.24 -12.44 18.38
CA GLY A 62 -0.23 -13.44 18.03
C GLY A 62 0.92 -12.91 17.18
N TRP A 63 0.76 -11.74 16.55
CA TRP A 63 1.79 -11.07 15.78
C TRP A 63 2.67 -10.11 16.61
N ARG A 64 2.31 -9.82 17.86
CA ARG A 64 3.04 -8.93 18.77
C ARG A 64 4.33 -9.54 19.31
N ARG A 65 4.46 -10.87 19.35
CA ARG A 65 5.66 -11.56 19.89
C ARG A 65 6.88 -11.20 19.06
N GLY A 66 7.59 -10.14 19.48
CA GLY A 66 8.77 -9.60 18.81
C GLY A 66 8.55 -8.26 18.10
N VAL A 67 7.32 -7.82 17.81
CA VAL A 67 7.05 -6.61 17.01
C VAL A 67 6.92 -5.36 17.90
N PRO A 68 7.79 -4.34 17.75
CA PRO A 68 7.69 -3.07 18.44
C PRO A 68 6.43 -2.31 18.05
N ALA A 69 5.79 -1.66 19.02
CA ALA A 69 4.68 -0.71 18.77
C ALA A 69 5.05 0.36 17.71
N ALA A 70 6.33 0.69 17.59
CA ALA A 70 6.87 1.57 16.57
C ALA A 70 6.62 1.07 15.14
N ILE A 71 6.64 -0.25 14.87
CA ILE A 71 6.32 -0.79 13.54
C ILE A 71 4.87 -0.46 13.18
N LEU A 72 3.92 -0.73 14.07
CA LEU A 72 2.50 -0.43 13.85
C LEU A 72 2.24 1.05 13.60
N GLN A 73 2.95 1.94 14.31
CA GLN A 73 2.89 3.38 14.05
C GLN A 73 3.41 3.74 12.64
N GLN A 74 4.49 3.11 12.18
CA GLN A 74 5.01 3.33 10.82
C GLN A 74 4.09 2.78 9.72
N LEU A 75 3.22 1.82 10.05
CA LEU A 75 2.22 1.29 9.11
C LEU A 75 1.04 2.26 8.90
N ASP A 76 0.97 3.38 9.63
CA ASP A 76 -0.08 4.39 9.49
C ASP A 76 -1.49 3.76 9.54
N LEU A 77 -1.65 2.82 10.48
CA LEU A 77 -2.91 2.15 10.78
C LEU A 77 -3.53 2.84 12.00
N GLN A 78 -4.84 3.08 11.93
CA GLN A 78 -5.63 3.64 13.04
C GLN A 78 -5.95 2.55 14.07
N VAL A 79 -4.92 2.04 14.75
CA VAL A 79 -5.04 0.96 15.73
C VAL A 79 -5.67 1.50 17.02
N GLU A 80 -6.81 0.94 17.40
CA GLU A 80 -7.49 1.25 18.67
C GLU A 80 -7.12 0.26 19.77
N GLY A 81 -6.85 -0.99 19.41
CA GLY A 81 -6.56 -2.03 20.40
C GLY A 81 -5.89 -3.26 19.81
N MET A 82 -5.62 -4.19 20.71
CA MET A 82 -5.09 -5.51 20.42
C MET A 82 -6.05 -6.55 20.99
N THR A 83 -6.19 -7.69 20.33
CA THR A 83 -6.84 -8.84 20.96
C THR A 83 -5.95 -9.37 22.11
N PRO A 84 -6.51 -10.12 23.07
CA PRO A 84 -5.71 -10.82 24.08
C PRO A 84 -5.03 -12.07 23.51
N ASP A 85 -3.94 -12.52 24.14
CA ASP A 85 -3.31 -13.81 23.80
C ASP A 85 -4.07 -14.94 24.49
N VAL A 86 -4.89 -15.64 23.71
CA VAL A 86 -5.63 -16.82 24.17
C VAL A 86 -5.41 -17.98 23.20
N PRO A 87 -5.43 -19.23 23.69
CA PRO A 87 -5.39 -20.40 22.82
C PRO A 87 -6.66 -20.46 21.94
N GLY A 88 -6.58 -21.18 20.81
CA GLY A 88 -7.72 -21.35 19.89
C GLY A 88 -7.67 -20.49 18.61
N GLY A 89 -6.52 -19.90 18.29
CA GLY A 89 -6.33 -19.20 17.01
C GLY A 89 -6.96 -17.81 16.96
N HIS A 90 -7.11 -17.24 15.76
CA HIS A 90 -7.59 -15.87 15.60
C HIS A 90 -9.05 -15.69 16.07
N ALA A 91 -9.93 -16.64 15.79
CA ALA A 91 -11.34 -16.60 16.20
C ALA A 91 -11.51 -16.49 17.73
N ALA A 92 -10.76 -17.31 18.48
CA ALA A 92 -10.78 -17.28 19.95
C ALA A 92 -10.33 -15.93 20.50
N ARG A 93 -9.29 -15.32 19.90
CA ARG A 93 -8.81 -14.00 20.30
C ARG A 93 -9.83 -12.89 20.02
N ILE A 94 -10.57 -12.98 18.91
CA ILE A 94 -11.68 -12.05 18.60
C ILE A 94 -12.80 -12.21 19.62
N ALA A 95 -13.20 -13.46 19.90
CA ALA A 95 -14.25 -13.74 20.88
C ALA A 95 -13.87 -13.23 22.28
N ALA A 96 -12.61 -13.45 22.70
CA ALA A 96 -12.09 -12.93 23.96
C ALA A 96 -12.02 -11.39 23.98
N TYR A 97 -11.71 -10.75 22.86
CA TYR A 97 -11.78 -9.30 22.75
C TYR A 97 -13.21 -8.77 22.96
N PHE A 98 -14.21 -9.41 22.36
CA PHE A 98 -15.62 -9.06 22.55
C PHE A 98 -16.24 -9.58 23.86
N ALA A 99 -15.53 -10.38 24.65
CA ALA A 99 -15.98 -10.74 26.00
C ALA A 99 -15.93 -9.55 26.97
N HIS A 100 -15.02 -8.60 26.73
CA HIS A 100 -14.83 -7.42 27.56
C HIS A 100 -15.56 -6.17 27.05
N ARG A 101 -16.13 -6.23 25.84
CA ARG A 101 -16.87 -5.14 25.20
C ARG A 101 -17.89 -5.69 24.21
N PRO A 102 -19.11 -5.13 24.14
CA PRO A 102 -20.06 -5.54 23.12
C PRO A 102 -19.49 -5.29 21.72
N ALA A 103 -19.69 -6.24 20.81
CA ALA A 103 -19.33 -6.05 19.41
C ALA A 103 -20.17 -4.90 18.82
N PRO A 104 -19.56 -4.00 18.03
CA PRO A 104 -20.32 -2.95 17.37
C PRO A 104 -21.24 -3.55 16.31
N GLN A 105 -22.27 -2.79 15.91
CA GLN A 105 -23.22 -3.25 14.89
C GLN A 105 -22.56 -3.53 13.53
N ALA A 106 -21.47 -2.85 13.21
CA ALA A 106 -20.76 -2.97 11.94
C ALA A 106 -19.26 -3.23 12.20
N PHE A 107 -18.83 -4.45 11.96
CA PHE A 107 -17.43 -4.83 11.96
C PHE A 107 -17.14 -5.86 10.88
N ALA A 108 -15.86 -5.91 10.48
CA ALA A 108 -15.34 -6.88 9.53
C ALA A 108 -14.12 -7.57 10.12
N ILE A 109 -13.96 -8.85 9.83
CA ILE A 109 -12.81 -9.68 10.21
C ILE A 109 -12.02 -9.97 8.93
N LEU A 110 -10.78 -9.50 8.85
CA LEU A 110 -9.88 -9.81 7.73
C LEU A 110 -8.89 -10.88 8.22
N SER A 111 -9.05 -12.12 7.74
CA SER A 111 -8.26 -13.24 8.25
C SER A 111 -7.95 -14.27 7.16
N CYS A 112 -6.77 -14.88 7.24
CA CYS A 112 -6.44 -16.09 6.50
C CYS A 112 -6.50 -17.36 7.35
N ASP A 113 -6.71 -17.24 8.67
CA ASP A 113 -6.87 -18.36 9.60
C ASP A 113 -8.28 -18.97 9.48
N SER A 114 -8.51 -19.71 8.39
CA SER A 114 -9.79 -20.39 8.15
C SER A 114 -10.07 -21.49 9.16
N ALA A 115 -9.02 -22.11 9.73
CA ALA A 115 -9.14 -23.22 10.66
C ALA A 115 -9.82 -22.78 11.97
N SER A 116 -9.34 -21.69 12.60
CA SER A 116 -9.99 -21.21 13.83
C SER A 116 -11.39 -20.66 13.60
N MET A 117 -11.63 -20.06 12.44
CA MET A 117 -12.95 -19.48 12.11
C MET A 117 -14.02 -20.53 11.82
N GLN A 118 -13.64 -21.76 11.45
CA GLN A 118 -14.56 -22.87 11.19
C GLN A 118 -15.01 -23.61 12.45
N ASP A 119 -14.41 -23.32 13.61
CA ASP A 119 -14.82 -23.91 14.88
C ASP A 119 -16.31 -23.55 15.17
N PRO A 120 -17.19 -24.54 15.42
CA PRO A 120 -18.59 -24.31 15.73
C PRO A 120 -18.82 -23.33 16.88
N GLN A 121 -17.89 -23.24 17.84
CA GLN A 121 -17.96 -22.29 18.95
C GLN A 121 -17.98 -20.82 18.47
N TYR A 122 -17.34 -20.53 17.33
CA TYR A 122 -17.19 -19.19 16.77
C TYR A 122 -18.05 -18.96 15.52
N ALA A 123 -19.05 -19.80 15.26
CA ALA A 123 -19.92 -19.70 14.09
C ALA A 123 -20.60 -18.32 13.95
N HIS A 124 -20.84 -17.62 15.07
CA HIS A 124 -21.40 -16.27 15.09
C HIS A 124 -20.48 -15.20 14.47
N LEU A 125 -19.18 -15.47 14.33
CA LEU A 125 -18.22 -14.56 13.68
C LEU A 125 -18.17 -14.73 12.16
N LEU A 126 -18.61 -15.88 11.62
CA LEU A 126 -18.56 -16.18 10.19
C LEU A 126 -19.25 -15.15 9.28
N PRO A 127 -20.42 -14.58 9.64
CA PRO A 127 -21.06 -13.55 8.82
C PRO A 127 -20.21 -12.28 8.65
N HIS A 128 -19.22 -12.06 9.52
CA HIS A 128 -18.32 -10.91 9.51
C HIS A 128 -16.95 -11.24 8.91
N LEU A 129 -16.72 -12.48 8.48
CA LEU A 129 -15.43 -12.93 7.96
C LEU A 129 -15.26 -12.59 6.48
N VAL A 130 -14.20 -11.85 6.18
CA VAL A 130 -13.59 -11.74 4.86
C VAL A 130 -12.40 -12.70 4.82
N SER A 131 -12.60 -13.85 4.18
CA SER A 131 -11.56 -14.86 4.01
C SER A 131 -10.51 -14.38 2.99
N VAL A 132 -9.26 -14.29 3.43
CA VAL A 132 -8.12 -13.87 2.60
C VAL A 132 -7.27 -15.09 2.27
N ASN A 133 -6.93 -15.26 0.98
CA ASN A 133 -6.00 -16.30 0.56
C ASN A 133 -4.56 -15.88 0.92
N PRO A 134 -3.84 -16.60 1.81
CA PRO A 134 -2.50 -16.20 2.24
C PRO A 134 -1.45 -16.27 1.12
N ALA A 135 -1.73 -16.97 0.03
CA ALA A 135 -0.85 -16.99 -1.15
C ALA A 135 -0.95 -15.68 -1.95
N GLU A 136 -2.13 -15.08 -2.03
CA GLU A 136 -2.39 -13.87 -2.82
C GLU A 136 -2.30 -12.58 -2.00
N GLY A 137 -2.75 -12.62 -0.74
CA GLY A 137 -2.95 -11.46 0.11
C GLY A 137 -4.29 -10.77 -0.11
N LEU A 138 -4.43 -9.58 0.46
CA LEU A 138 -5.68 -8.81 0.41
C LEU A 138 -6.00 -8.33 -1.03
N THR A 139 -7.16 -8.73 -1.55
CA THR A 139 -7.59 -8.41 -2.93
C THR A 139 -8.63 -7.28 -2.98
N PRO A 140 -8.87 -6.68 -4.17
CA PRO A 140 -9.99 -5.75 -4.37
C PRO A 140 -11.36 -6.32 -3.98
N ALA A 141 -11.58 -7.62 -4.22
CA ALA A 141 -12.83 -8.29 -3.86
C ALA A 141 -13.00 -8.36 -2.33
N ASN A 142 -11.93 -8.70 -1.61
CA ASN A 142 -11.92 -8.67 -0.14
C ASN A 142 -12.19 -7.26 0.40
N PHE A 143 -11.57 -6.24 -0.20
CA PHE A 143 -11.80 -4.84 0.18
C PHE A 143 -13.27 -4.42 0.00
N LYS A 144 -13.88 -4.76 -1.14
CA LYS A 144 -15.31 -4.47 -1.40
C LYS A 144 -16.22 -5.20 -0.42
N GLN A 145 -15.93 -6.47 -0.13
CA GLN A 145 -16.67 -7.26 0.86
C GLN A 145 -16.58 -6.63 2.26
N ALA A 146 -15.39 -6.19 2.68
CA ALA A 146 -15.19 -5.51 3.95
C ALA A 146 -15.99 -4.21 4.05
N LEU A 147 -16.00 -3.38 3.00
CA LEU A 147 -16.81 -2.15 2.97
C LEU A 147 -18.31 -2.42 3.13
N ASN A 148 -18.81 -3.46 2.46
CA ASN A 148 -20.20 -3.87 2.58
C ASN A 148 -20.55 -4.30 4.02
N MET A 149 -19.67 -5.08 4.68
CA MET A 149 -19.85 -5.48 6.09
C MET A 149 -19.80 -4.27 7.05
N LEU A 150 -19.00 -3.26 6.73
CA LEU A 150 -18.93 -2.01 7.49
C LEU A 150 -20.12 -1.07 7.21
N GLY A 151 -21.05 -1.47 6.32
CA GLY A 151 -22.25 -0.70 5.99
C GLY A 151 -21.95 0.57 5.19
N VAL A 152 -20.88 0.57 4.39
CA VAL A 152 -20.47 1.72 3.56
C VAL A 152 -20.54 1.32 2.10
N ALA A 153 -21.33 2.07 1.34
CA ALA A 153 -21.39 1.89 -0.11
C ALA A 153 -20.00 2.17 -0.71
N CYS A 154 -19.51 1.23 -1.51
CA CYS A 154 -18.28 1.42 -2.28
C CYS A 154 -18.47 2.63 -3.21
N PRO A 155 -17.68 3.70 -3.09
CA PRO A 155 -17.79 4.84 -3.99
C PRO A 155 -17.63 4.37 -5.44
N SER A 156 -18.47 4.82 -6.36
CA SER A 156 -18.46 4.38 -7.77
C SER A 156 -17.11 4.65 -8.47
N THR A 157 -16.33 5.61 -7.97
CA THR A 157 -14.95 5.90 -8.41
C THR A 157 -13.90 4.88 -7.94
N LEU A 158 -14.28 3.95 -7.06
CA LEU A 158 -13.45 2.89 -6.49
C LEU A 158 -13.92 1.49 -6.89
N CYS A 159 -14.95 1.38 -7.73
CA CYS A 159 -15.17 0.15 -8.48
C CYS A 159 -13.91 -0.08 -9.32
N LEU A 160 -13.01 -0.92 -8.80
CA LEU A 160 -11.91 -1.53 -9.53
C LEU A 160 -12.47 -2.56 -10.52
N ASP A 161 -13.58 -2.24 -11.19
CA ASP A 161 -13.99 -2.82 -12.46
C ASP A 161 -13.03 -2.28 -13.55
N THR A 162 -11.74 -2.33 -13.27
CA THR A 162 -10.72 -2.40 -14.31
C THR A 162 -10.70 -3.85 -14.79
N GLN A 163 -11.82 -4.32 -15.34
CA GLN A 163 -11.70 -5.16 -16.52
C GLN A 163 -10.83 -4.32 -17.47
N PRO A 164 -9.61 -4.76 -17.80
CA PRO A 164 -8.79 -3.97 -18.68
C PRO A 164 -9.62 -3.80 -19.95
N ASP A 165 -9.77 -2.56 -20.42
CA ASP A 165 -10.46 -2.25 -21.67
C ASP A 165 -10.03 -3.29 -22.72
N ALA A 166 -10.97 -3.89 -23.46
CA ALA A 166 -10.68 -4.95 -24.42
C ALA A 166 -9.55 -4.54 -25.39
N GLY A 167 -9.42 -3.23 -25.67
CA GLY A 167 -8.30 -2.67 -26.41
C GLY A 167 -6.93 -2.78 -25.69
N LEU A 168 -6.90 -2.57 -24.37
CA LEU A 168 -5.71 -2.75 -23.54
C LEU A 168 -5.33 -4.23 -23.40
N GLU A 169 -6.30 -5.14 -23.24
CA GLU A 169 -6.06 -6.58 -23.20
C GLU A 169 -5.47 -7.10 -24.50
N ALA A 170 -6.07 -6.74 -25.64
CA ALA A 170 -5.56 -7.11 -26.96
C ALA A 170 -4.12 -6.59 -27.16
N ARG A 171 -3.83 -5.38 -26.67
CA ARG A 171 -2.49 -4.78 -26.74
C ARG A 171 -1.49 -5.49 -25.84
N LEU A 172 -1.90 -5.90 -24.63
CA LEU A 172 -1.08 -6.71 -23.72
C LEU A 172 -0.82 -8.11 -24.27
N GLN A 173 -1.82 -8.77 -24.86
CA GLN A 173 -1.66 -10.06 -25.52
C GLN A 173 -0.70 -9.96 -26.71
N ARG A 174 -0.82 -8.90 -27.53
CA ARG A 174 0.11 -8.62 -28.62
C ARG A 174 1.55 -8.43 -28.12
N LEU A 175 1.74 -7.68 -27.03
CA LEU A 175 3.06 -7.48 -26.43
C LEU A 175 3.64 -8.78 -25.84
N ARG A 176 2.81 -9.61 -25.20
CA ARG A 176 3.21 -10.93 -24.69
C ARG A 176 3.62 -11.88 -25.82
N ARG A 177 2.92 -11.86 -26.95
CA ARG A 177 3.26 -12.64 -28.15
C ARG A 177 4.59 -12.18 -28.74
N LEU A 178 4.78 -10.87 -28.93
CA LEU A 178 6.05 -10.30 -29.42
C LEU A 178 7.23 -10.58 -28.48
N ALA A 179 7.00 -10.59 -27.16
CA ALA A 179 8.03 -10.93 -26.18
C ALA A 179 8.44 -12.41 -26.24
N LYS A 180 7.50 -13.32 -26.55
CA LYS A 180 7.79 -14.75 -26.80
C LYS A 180 8.52 -14.96 -28.12
N GLU A 181 8.16 -14.23 -29.17
CA GLU A 181 8.72 -14.40 -30.52
C GLU A 181 10.12 -13.76 -30.69
N ARG A 182 10.56 -12.84 -29.82
CA ARG A 182 11.89 -12.20 -29.90
C ARG A 182 12.58 -12.04 -28.52
N PRO A 183 13.11 -13.12 -27.92
CA PRO A 183 13.75 -13.04 -26.61
C PRO A 183 15.01 -12.14 -26.57
N ARG A 184 15.70 -11.94 -27.71
CA ARG A 184 16.99 -11.22 -27.79
C ARG A 184 16.92 -9.73 -28.13
N ALA A 185 15.75 -9.14 -28.39
CA ALA A 185 15.62 -7.69 -28.68
C ALA A 185 15.27 -6.82 -27.44
N SER A 186 15.22 -7.42 -26.25
CA SER A 186 14.60 -6.84 -25.06
C SER A 186 15.47 -5.90 -24.23
N ARG A 187 16.69 -5.53 -24.67
CA ARG A 187 17.50 -4.53 -23.94
C ARG A 187 17.23 -3.09 -24.40
N TRP A 188 16.88 -2.89 -25.67
CA TRP A 188 16.72 -1.54 -26.24
C TRP A 188 15.28 -0.99 -26.17
N HIS A 189 14.25 -1.84 -26.16
CA HIS A 189 12.85 -1.37 -26.13
C HIS A 189 12.31 -1.05 -24.73
N ARG A 190 12.96 -1.53 -23.65
CA ARG A 190 12.54 -1.25 -22.27
C ARG A 190 12.66 0.24 -21.89
N CYS A 191 13.62 0.98 -22.44
CA CYS A 191 13.77 2.41 -22.18
C CYS A 191 12.73 3.29 -22.88
N ARG A 192 12.20 2.90 -24.06
CA ARG A 192 11.22 3.73 -24.79
C ARG A 192 9.78 3.54 -24.29
N ALA A 193 9.40 2.34 -23.86
CA ALA A 193 8.06 2.10 -23.31
C ALA A 193 7.85 2.82 -21.96
N ALA A 194 8.86 2.81 -21.08
CA ALA A 194 8.79 3.52 -19.79
C ALA A 194 8.68 5.05 -19.96
N VAL A 195 9.32 5.62 -20.99
CA VAL A 195 9.23 7.07 -21.29
C VAL A 195 7.89 7.44 -21.93
N ALA A 196 7.35 6.59 -22.82
CA ALA A 196 6.04 6.84 -23.44
C ALA A 196 4.88 6.76 -22.43
N ILE A 197 4.96 5.87 -21.43
CA ILE A 197 3.95 5.76 -20.36
C ILE A 197 3.98 7.00 -19.44
N ARG A 198 5.17 7.56 -19.15
CA ARG A 198 5.29 8.84 -18.41
C ARG A 198 4.83 10.06 -19.21
N ALA A 199 4.99 10.06 -20.53
CA ALA A 199 4.54 11.15 -21.39
C ALA A 199 3.02 11.14 -21.60
N GLY A 200 2.40 9.97 -21.77
CA GLY A 200 0.94 9.84 -21.89
C GLY A 200 0.17 10.27 -20.64
N ALA A 201 0.73 10.02 -19.45
CA ALA A 201 0.12 10.44 -18.18
C ALA A 201 0.19 11.97 -17.93
N ARG A 202 1.14 12.70 -18.55
CA ARG A 202 1.18 14.17 -18.46
C ARG A 202 0.23 14.87 -19.43
N VAL A 203 -0.08 14.28 -20.57
CA VAL A 203 -0.98 14.89 -21.56
C VAL A 203 -2.45 14.74 -21.17
N ALA A 204 -2.84 13.66 -20.47
CA ALA A 204 -4.19 13.48 -19.95
C ALA A 204 -4.52 14.38 -18.74
N GLY A 205 -3.50 14.88 -18.02
CA GLY A 205 -3.66 15.82 -16.90
C GLY A 205 -3.68 17.30 -17.29
N ALA A 206 -3.30 17.65 -18.52
CA ALA A 206 -3.22 19.04 -19.00
C ALA A 206 -4.40 19.47 -19.89
N ALA A 207 -5.34 18.56 -20.21
CA ALA A 207 -6.49 18.84 -21.07
C ALA A 207 -7.76 19.27 -20.30
N ARG A 208 -7.60 19.83 -19.09
CA ARG A 208 -8.62 20.60 -18.36
C ARG A 208 -8.00 21.88 -17.81
N GLY A 209 -7.78 22.86 -18.70
CA GLY A 209 -7.32 24.18 -18.31
C GLY A 209 -6.75 24.97 -19.48
N ASN A 210 -7.47 26.02 -19.87
CA ASN A 210 -7.05 27.13 -20.74
C ASN A 210 -6.81 26.87 -22.24
N ARG A 211 -7.80 27.34 -23.03
CA ARG A 211 -7.58 27.87 -24.38
C ARG A 211 -6.79 29.18 -24.29
N ALA A 212 -5.50 29.15 -24.59
CA ALA A 212 -4.76 30.28 -25.16
C ALA A 212 -3.35 29.83 -25.52
N GLY A 213 -2.87 30.18 -26.72
CA GLY A 213 -1.45 30.13 -27.05
C GLY A 213 -1.01 28.95 -27.92
N ALA A 214 -1.45 28.95 -29.18
CA ALA A 214 -0.72 28.29 -30.25
C ALA A 214 0.62 29.01 -30.48
N ARG A 215 1.75 28.30 -30.46
CA ARG A 215 2.89 28.41 -31.40
C ARG A 215 4.11 27.62 -30.93
N LEU A 216 4.74 26.97 -31.93
CA LEU A 216 6.16 26.61 -32.03
C LEU A 216 6.70 25.59 -31.02
N ILE A 217 7.04 24.39 -31.53
CA ILE A 217 8.42 23.85 -31.50
C ILE A 217 8.51 22.82 -32.63
N ARG A 218 9.26 23.19 -33.67
CA ARG A 218 9.73 22.33 -34.75
C ARG A 218 11.27 22.37 -34.66
N CYS A 219 11.91 21.23 -34.84
CA CYS A 219 13.36 21.00 -35.01
C CYS A 219 14.29 21.11 -33.80
N ALA A 220 14.84 19.97 -33.38
CA ALA A 220 16.24 19.85 -32.95
C ALA A 220 16.74 18.42 -33.22
N ALA A 221 17.12 18.16 -34.47
CA ALA A 221 18.02 17.09 -34.84
C ALA A 221 19.07 17.70 -35.78
N SER A 222 20.25 18.04 -35.27
CA SER A 222 21.54 17.84 -35.92
C SER A 222 22.67 18.54 -35.16
N ARG A 223 23.87 18.00 -35.36
CA ARG A 223 25.22 18.52 -35.05
C ARG A 223 25.82 18.08 -33.72
N ALA A 224 26.29 16.84 -33.77
CA ALA A 224 27.62 16.48 -33.32
C ALA A 224 28.69 17.29 -34.11
N GLY A 225 29.74 17.74 -33.43
CA GLY A 225 30.87 18.42 -34.07
C GLY A 225 31.79 19.15 -33.10
N SER A 226 32.78 18.42 -32.58
CA SER A 226 34.18 18.81 -32.30
C SER A 226 34.52 20.24 -31.83
N GLY A 227 35.22 20.34 -30.69
CA GLY A 227 35.98 21.54 -30.32
C GLY A 227 36.54 21.50 -28.90
N ARG A 228 37.76 20.96 -28.73
CA ARG A 228 38.61 21.18 -27.54
C ARG A 228 39.19 22.59 -27.58
N VAL A 229 39.07 23.38 -26.51
CA VAL A 229 40.06 24.40 -26.09
C VAL A 229 40.07 24.51 -24.56
N HIS A 230 41.28 24.77 -24.04
CA HIS A 230 41.74 24.81 -22.66
C HIS A 230 41.04 25.79 -21.69
N ALA A 231 41.02 25.31 -20.43
CA ALA A 231 41.27 25.98 -19.15
C ALA A 231 41.19 27.52 -19.06
N LYS A 232 40.32 27.99 -18.15
CA LYS A 232 40.71 29.04 -17.19
C LYS A 232 39.92 28.91 -15.88
N THR A 233 40.71 28.89 -14.82
CA THR A 233 40.41 28.94 -13.39
C THR A 233 39.62 30.19 -13.00
N ALA A 234 38.57 30.03 -12.19
CA ALA A 234 38.11 31.07 -11.28
C ALA A 234 37.41 30.44 -10.07
N ARG A 235 38.10 30.54 -8.92
CA ARG A 235 37.59 30.27 -7.57
C ARG A 235 36.50 31.28 -7.24
N THR A 236 35.41 30.87 -6.63
CA THR A 236 34.56 31.77 -5.82
C THR A 236 33.60 30.98 -4.92
N ARG A 237 34.00 30.83 -3.66
CA ARG A 237 33.20 30.81 -2.42
C ARG A 237 34.17 31.28 -1.31
N PRO A 238 33.75 31.91 -0.20
CA PRO A 238 32.40 31.93 0.38
C PRO A 238 31.91 33.35 0.78
N VAL A 239 30.61 33.49 1.06
CA VAL A 239 30.13 34.54 1.96
C VAL A 239 29.27 33.87 3.03
N LEU A 240 29.87 33.81 4.22
CA LEU A 240 29.24 33.64 5.53
C LEU A 240 29.16 35.03 6.14
N LEU A 241 28.08 35.34 6.87
CA LEU A 241 27.95 36.29 8.00
C LEU A 241 26.42 36.37 8.34
N PRO A 242 25.97 36.82 9.53
CA PRO A 242 26.27 36.34 10.89
C PRO A 242 25.04 36.31 11.85
N GLY A 243 25.20 35.70 13.04
CA GLY A 243 24.46 36.00 14.29
C GLY A 243 23.03 35.43 14.40
N TYR A 244 22.58 34.79 15.48
CA TYR A 244 22.89 35.01 16.89
C TYR A 244 22.85 33.70 17.72
N ARG A 245 23.68 33.70 18.76
CA ARG A 245 23.91 32.67 19.78
C ARG A 245 22.95 32.78 20.96
N ALA A 246 22.69 31.61 21.55
CA ALA A 246 22.58 31.28 22.99
C ALA A 246 21.35 31.80 23.77
N ILE A 247 20.75 31.08 24.72
CA ILE A 247 21.23 30.47 26.00
C ILE A 247 20.17 29.38 26.38
N ALA A 248 20.42 28.10 26.71
CA ALA A 248 21.18 27.39 27.76
C ALA A 248 20.57 27.37 29.20
N ARG A 249 20.39 26.13 29.73
CA ARG A 249 20.11 25.69 31.12
C ARG A 249 18.68 25.93 31.66
N VAL A 250 18.06 25.01 32.40
CA VAL A 250 18.49 24.51 33.72
C VAL A 250 17.99 23.06 33.99
N LEU A 251 18.89 22.25 34.56
CA LEU A 251 18.64 20.99 35.27
C LEU A 251 18.16 21.28 36.69
N SER A 252 17.51 20.29 37.31
CA SER A 252 17.30 20.11 38.76
C SER A 252 15.91 20.45 39.29
N GLY A 253 15.14 19.39 39.49
CA GLY A 253 13.97 19.24 40.35
C GLY A 253 13.73 17.75 40.52
#